data_AF-M0HB87-F1
#
_entry.id   AF-M0HB87-F1
#
_cell.length_a   1.000
_cell.length_b   1.000
_cell.length_c   1.000
_cell.angle_alpha   90.00
_cell.angle_beta   90.00
_cell.angle_gamma   90.00
#
_symmetry.space_group_name_H-M   'P 1'
#
loop_
_entity.id
_entity.type
_entity.pdbx_description
1 polymer ?
#
loop_
_entity_poly.entity_id
_entity_poly.type
_entity_poly.pdbx_seq_one_letter_code
_entity_poly.pdbx_strand_id
1 'polypeptide(L)'
;MVTTTRLFDSVWSLAAALTVGGGGLVVGTVLVIATQLAMVSVGIELTPFMLIVMSLILLQGIAFGGVALLYARFRGFGIDHFGVRVPSPRGIVAIVLGYVLALGAAFTGAFLIQAIGVEAGSNQVTEIATQDPEVLLLLVPASFLLIGPGEELLFRGVVQNRIRESFGPVSGIALASAIFAAIHFVALTGGASARLVTIGILFFPSLVFGTAYELTDNLVVPALIHGTYNATLFTIAYIAFKVMEMNPDAMPSILFF
;
A
#
# COMPACT_ATOMS: atom_id res chain seq x y z
N MET A 1 -6.46 25.20 31.33
CA MET A 1 -7.39 24.07 31.09
C MET A 1 -7.59 23.74 29.61
N VAL A 2 -7.46 24.67 28.65
CA VAL A 2 -7.69 24.41 27.21
C VAL A 2 -6.52 23.68 26.52
N THR A 3 -5.29 23.83 27.01
CA THR A 3 -4.08 23.23 26.40
C THR A 3 -3.96 21.72 26.68
N THR A 4 -4.39 21.30 27.87
CA THR A 4 -4.32 19.89 28.32
C THR A 4 -5.31 19.00 27.59
N THR A 5 -6.51 19.50 27.28
CA THR A 5 -7.51 18.76 26.50
C THR A 5 -7.08 18.57 25.05
N ARG A 6 -6.54 19.63 24.41
CA ARG A 6 -6.00 19.54 23.04
C ARG A 6 -4.85 18.55 22.92
N LEU A 7 -3.93 18.52 23.89
CA LEU A 7 -2.83 17.56 23.89
C LEU A 7 -3.35 16.12 24.02
N PHE A 8 -4.33 15.89 24.88
CA PHE A 8 -4.95 14.59 25.07
C PHE A 8 -5.62 14.12 23.78
N ASP A 9 -6.39 14.99 23.12
CA ASP A 9 -7.08 14.70 21.87
C ASP A 9 -6.10 14.36 20.74
N SER A 10 -4.99 15.11 20.64
CA SER A 10 -3.90 14.86 19.68
C SER A 10 -3.21 13.51 19.91
N VAL A 11 -2.89 13.17 21.16
CA VAL A 11 -2.26 11.89 21.51
C VAL A 11 -3.20 10.72 21.21
N TRP A 12 -4.48 10.84 21.59
CA TRP A 12 -5.49 9.82 21.29
C TRP A 12 -5.74 9.67 19.79
N SER A 13 -5.64 10.76 19.03
CA SER A 13 -5.76 10.71 17.57
C SER A 13 -4.66 9.88 16.95
N LEU A 14 -3.42 10.19 17.30
CA LEU A 14 -2.28 9.44 16.77
C LEU A 14 -2.29 7.98 17.26
N ALA A 15 -2.60 7.74 18.54
CA ALA A 15 -2.69 6.38 19.09
C ALA A 15 -3.78 5.56 18.39
N ALA A 16 -4.95 6.14 18.15
CA ALA A 16 -6.02 5.47 17.41
C ALA A 16 -5.61 5.19 15.96
N ALA A 17 -4.99 6.15 15.28
CA ALA A 17 -4.53 6.00 13.90
C ALA A 17 -3.48 4.87 13.78
N LEU A 18 -2.51 4.83 14.68
CA LEU A 18 -1.51 3.76 14.76
C LEU A 18 -2.14 2.40 15.09
N THR A 19 -3.07 2.37 16.04
CA THR A 19 -3.77 1.14 16.44
C THR A 19 -4.58 0.58 15.29
N VAL A 20 -5.29 1.41 14.54
CA VAL A 20 -6.12 0.98 13.42
C VAL A 20 -5.28 0.58 12.22
N GLY A 21 -4.29 1.41 11.85
CA GLY A 21 -3.38 1.10 10.74
C GLY A 21 -2.56 -0.17 10.99
N GLY A 22 -1.94 -0.28 12.16
CA GLY A 22 -1.22 -1.50 12.58
C GLY A 22 -2.15 -2.68 12.85
N GLY A 23 -3.36 -2.42 13.34
CA GLY A 23 -4.39 -3.43 13.60
C GLY A 23 -4.84 -4.13 12.33
N GLY A 24 -4.98 -3.41 11.21
CA GLY A 24 -5.21 -4.02 9.90
C GLY A 24 -4.15 -5.05 9.53
N LEU A 25 -2.87 -4.70 9.72
CA LEU A 25 -1.74 -5.59 9.46
C LEU A 25 -1.73 -6.81 10.39
N VAL A 26 -1.93 -6.58 11.69
CA VAL A 26 -1.95 -7.66 12.69
C VAL A 26 -3.09 -8.63 12.42
N VAL A 27 -4.32 -8.13 12.23
CA VAL A 27 -5.49 -8.96 11.95
C VAL A 27 -5.28 -9.77 10.68
N GLY A 28 -4.83 -9.14 9.59
CA GLY A 28 -4.61 -9.86 8.34
C GLY A 28 -3.49 -10.90 8.44
N THR A 29 -2.39 -10.58 9.14
CA THR A 29 -1.30 -11.54 9.37
C THR A 29 -1.78 -12.74 10.18
N VAL A 30 -2.59 -12.51 11.22
CA VAL A 30 -3.18 -13.60 12.02
C VAL A 30 -4.11 -14.45 11.17
N LEU A 31 -4.97 -13.84 10.34
CA LEU A 31 -5.86 -14.58 9.43
C LEU A 31 -5.08 -15.43 8.44
N VAL A 32 -4.01 -14.87 7.85
CA VAL A 32 -3.14 -15.57 6.91
C VAL A 32 -2.46 -16.76 7.59
N ILE A 33 -1.82 -16.57 8.74
CA ILE A 33 -1.13 -17.63 9.48
C ILE A 33 -2.12 -18.72 9.93
N ALA A 34 -3.28 -18.33 10.48
CA ALA A 34 -4.29 -19.28 10.91
C ALA A 34 -4.80 -20.14 9.73
N THR A 35 -4.99 -19.53 8.56
CA THR A 35 -5.39 -20.25 7.34
C THR A 35 -4.30 -21.19 6.87
N GLN A 36 -3.04 -20.75 6.84
CA GLN A 36 -1.90 -21.59 6.50
C GLN A 36 -1.80 -22.82 7.41
N LEU A 37 -1.89 -22.63 8.73
CA LEU A 37 -1.85 -23.71 9.71
C LEU A 37 -3.02 -24.69 9.53
N ALA A 38 -4.23 -24.18 9.29
CA ALA A 38 -5.40 -25.01 9.03
C ALA A 38 -5.20 -25.88 7.77
N MET A 39 -4.68 -25.31 6.68
CA MET A 39 -4.42 -26.05 5.44
C MET A 39 -3.35 -27.14 5.63
N VAL A 40 -2.25 -26.80 6.30
CA VAL A 40 -1.19 -27.77 6.62
C VAL A 40 -1.72 -28.89 7.53
N SER A 41 -2.60 -28.57 8.50
CA SER A 41 -3.17 -29.57 9.42
C SER A 41 -4.01 -30.65 8.73
N VAL A 42 -4.54 -30.37 7.54
CA VAL A 42 -5.30 -31.33 6.71
C VAL A 42 -4.47 -31.90 5.56
N GLY A 43 -3.14 -31.72 5.58
CA GLY A 43 -2.21 -32.28 4.62
C GLY A 43 -2.09 -31.52 3.30
N ILE A 44 -2.52 -30.25 3.24
CA ILE A 44 -2.36 -29.42 2.05
C ILE A 44 -0.97 -28.76 2.08
N GLU A 45 -0.18 -29.00 1.03
CA GLU A 45 1.08 -28.31 0.80
C GLU A 45 0.84 -26.88 0.29
N LEU A 46 1.57 -25.91 0.86
CA LEU A 46 1.41 -24.50 0.52
C LEU A 46 2.38 -24.09 -0.59
N THR A 47 1.84 -23.72 -1.74
CA THR A 47 2.64 -23.16 -2.85
C THR A 47 2.84 -21.64 -2.68
N PRO A 48 3.90 -21.04 -3.26
CA PRO A 48 4.10 -19.59 -3.25
C PRO A 48 2.89 -18.82 -3.81
N PHE A 49 2.26 -19.34 -4.86
CA PHE A 49 1.03 -18.80 -5.42
C PHE A 49 -0.11 -18.76 -4.39
N MET A 50 -0.32 -19.85 -3.63
CA MET A 50 -1.33 -19.89 -2.57
C MET A 50 -1.04 -18.90 -1.45
N LEU A 51 0.23 -18.71 -1.08
CA LEU A 51 0.64 -17.72 -0.08
C LEU A 51 0.27 -16.29 -0.53
N ILE A 52 0.54 -15.96 -1.80
CA ILE A 52 0.17 -14.67 -2.38
C ILE A 52 -1.35 -14.50 -2.39
N VAL A 53 -2.11 -15.46 -2.91
CA VAL A 53 -3.58 -15.39 -2.96
C VAL A 53 -4.19 -15.24 -1.57
N MET A 54 -3.71 -15.99 -0.58
CA MET A 54 -4.16 -15.86 0.81
C MET A 54 -3.86 -14.47 1.36
N SER A 55 -2.66 -13.93 1.12
CA SER A 55 -2.30 -12.58 1.55
C SER A 55 -3.20 -11.52 0.88
N LEU A 56 -3.39 -11.58 -0.44
CA LEU A 56 -4.25 -10.66 -1.17
C LEU A 56 -5.68 -10.63 -0.61
N ILE A 57 -6.28 -11.81 -0.42
CA ILE A 57 -7.67 -11.92 0.02
C ILE A 57 -7.80 -11.56 1.50
N LEU A 58 -7.00 -12.17 2.37
CA LEU A 58 -7.20 -12.10 3.81
C LEU A 58 -6.65 -10.80 4.40
N LEU A 59 -5.47 -10.35 3.96
CA LEU A 59 -4.84 -9.14 4.49
C LEU A 59 -5.40 -7.89 3.78
N GLN A 60 -5.27 -7.80 2.46
CA GLN A 60 -5.62 -6.57 1.75
C GLN A 60 -7.13 -6.44 1.52
N GLY A 61 -7.79 -7.53 1.09
CA GLY A 61 -9.23 -7.53 0.86
C GLY A 61 -10.05 -7.46 2.16
N ILE A 62 -9.83 -8.45 3.05
CA ILE A 62 -10.68 -8.64 4.24
C ILE A 62 -10.18 -7.81 5.42
N ALA A 63 -8.92 -7.91 5.82
CA ALA A 63 -8.48 -7.28 7.06
C ALA A 63 -8.42 -5.76 6.96
N PHE A 64 -7.82 -5.20 5.91
CA PHE A 64 -7.75 -3.74 5.77
C PHE A 64 -9.14 -3.11 5.61
N GLY A 65 -9.97 -3.65 4.71
CA GLY A 65 -11.35 -3.18 4.54
C GLY A 65 -12.20 -3.41 5.79
N GLY A 66 -12.14 -4.60 6.38
CA GLY A 66 -12.92 -4.97 7.56
C GLY A 66 -12.56 -4.14 8.80
N VAL A 67 -11.27 -3.94 9.08
CA VAL A 67 -10.82 -3.10 10.19
C VAL A 67 -11.24 -1.64 9.99
N ALA A 68 -11.11 -1.11 8.76
CA ALA A 68 -11.53 0.25 8.45
C ALA A 68 -13.04 0.45 8.64
N LEU A 69 -13.86 -0.47 8.11
CA LEU A 69 -15.32 -0.43 8.25
C LEU A 69 -15.77 -0.64 9.70
N LEU A 70 -15.13 -1.54 10.45
CA LEU A 70 -15.42 -1.76 11.87
C LEU A 70 -15.11 -0.51 12.69
N TYR A 71 -13.97 0.13 12.44
CA TYR A 71 -13.61 1.38 13.10
C TYR A 71 -14.58 2.51 12.76
N ALA A 72 -14.96 2.67 11.49
CA ALA A 72 -15.96 3.66 11.08
C ALA A 72 -17.31 3.42 11.75
N ARG A 73 -17.76 2.16 11.81
CA ARG A 73 -18.99 1.77 12.51
C ARG A 73 -18.94 2.07 14.00
N PHE A 74 -17.79 1.82 14.65
CA PHE A 74 -17.54 2.18 16.05
C PHE A 74 -17.60 3.69 16.28
N ARG A 75 -17.12 4.48 15.32
CA ARG A 75 -17.17 5.95 15.33
C ARG A 75 -18.53 6.53 14.91
N GLY A 76 -19.49 5.69 14.50
CA GLY A 76 -20.82 6.12 14.05
C GLY A 76 -20.85 6.69 12.63
N PHE A 77 -19.81 6.45 11.82
CA PHE A 77 -19.74 6.88 10.43
C PHE A 77 -20.37 5.85 9.49
N GLY A 78 -21.14 6.34 8.51
CA GLY A 78 -21.65 5.55 7.39
C GLY A 78 -20.67 5.51 6.22
N ILE A 79 -21.01 4.75 5.17
CA ILE A 79 -20.16 4.60 3.97
C ILE A 79 -19.90 5.93 3.25
N ASP A 80 -20.82 6.88 3.36
CA ASP A 80 -20.71 8.21 2.77
C ASP A 80 -19.50 9.00 3.32
N HIS A 81 -19.03 8.65 4.52
CA HIS A 81 -17.82 9.24 5.12
C HIS A 81 -16.57 9.07 4.26
N PHE A 82 -16.50 7.99 3.49
CA PHE A 82 -15.36 7.71 2.62
C PHE A 82 -15.48 8.37 1.25
N GLY A 83 -16.67 8.90 0.90
CA GLY A 83 -16.88 9.55 -0.39
C GLY A 83 -16.82 8.61 -1.60
N VAL A 84 -17.22 7.34 -1.44
CA VAL A 84 -17.22 6.33 -2.53
C VAL A 84 -18.22 6.71 -3.60
N ARG A 85 -17.75 7.38 -4.66
CA ARG A 85 -18.56 7.95 -5.74
C ARG A 85 -17.84 7.85 -7.07
N VAL A 86 -18.58 7.87 -8.18
CA VAL A 86 -17.98 7.96 -9.52
C VAL A 86 -17.15 9.25 -9.62
N PRO A 87 -15.88 9.21 -10.06
CA PRO A 87 -15.05 10.40 -10.18
C PRO A 87 -15.67 11.45 -11.12
N SER A 88 -15.69 12.71 -10.67
CA SER A 88 -16.03 13.85 -11.53
C SER A 88 -14.93 14.11 -12.56
N PRO A 89 -15.12 14.98 -13.57
CA PRO A 89 -14.05 15.33 -14.52
C PRO A 89 -12.77 15.84 -13.82
N ARG A 90 -12.92 16.60 -12.72
CA ARG A 90 -11.78 17.01 -11.88
C ARG A 90 -11.12 15.82 -11.19
N GLY A 91 -11.92 14.85 -10.74
CA GLY A 91 -11.44 13.57 -10.22
C GLY A 91 -10.67 12.76 -11.26
N ILE A 92 -11.12 12.71 -12.51
CA ILE A 92 -10.40 12.05 -13.61
C ILE A 92 -9.04 12.72 -13.86
N VAL A 93 -8.99 14.06 -13.89
CA VAL A 93 -7.71 14.80 -13.98
C VAL A 93 -6.80 14.48 -12.80
N ALA A 94 -7.34 14.44 -11.58
CA ALA A 94 -6.59 14.05 -10.39
C ALA A 94 -6.06 12.61 -10.47
N ILE A 95 -6.83 11.67 -11.04
CA ILE A 95 -6.37 10.29 -11.26
C ILE A 95 -5.17 10.26 -12.21
N VAL A 96 -5.26 10.93 -13.36
CA VAL A 96 -4.17 10.92 -14.36
C VAL A 96 -2.92 11.61 -13.80
N LEU A 97 -3.06 12.81 -13.23
CA LEU A 97 -1.92 13.53 -12.67
C LEU A 97 -1.32 12.82 -11.46
N GLY A 98 -2.17 12.29 -10.57
CA GLY A 98 -1.73 11.53 -9.41
C GLY A 98 -0.99 10.26 -9.81
N TYR A 99 -1.45 9.54 -10.83
CA TYR A 99 -0.75 8.38 -11.38
C TYR A 99 0.64 8.74 -11.90
N VAL A 100 0.74 9.79 -12.72
CA VAL A 100 2.03 10.25 -13.28
C VAL A 100 2.97 10.70 -12.16
N LEU A 101 2.47 11.45 -11.17
CA LEU A 101 3.28 11.92 -10.04
C LEU A 101 3.74 10.77 -9.14
N ALA A 102 2.89 9.77 -8.89
CA ALA A 102 3.25 8.61 -8.07
C ALA A 102 4.33 7.75 -8.75
N LEU A 103 4.19 7.47 -10.06
CA LEU A 103 5.23 6.78 -10.82
C LEU A 103 6.51 7.61 -10.91
N GLY A 104 6.40 8.91 -11.20
CA GLY A 104 7.53 9.82 -11.24
C GLY A 104 8.30 9.84 -9.92
N ALA A 105 7.58 9.85 -8.79
CA ALA A 105 8.19 9.78 -7.45
C ALA A 105 8.93 8.46 -7.23
N ALA A 106 8.33 7.32 -7.61
CA ALA A 106 8.96 6.01 -7.49
C ALA A 106 10.24 5.90 -8.34
N PHE A 107 10.17 6.25 -9.63
CA PHE A 107 11.33 6.20 -10.52
C PHE A 107 12.42 7.21 -10.13
N THR A 108 12.04 8.40 -9.66
CA THR A 108 13.01 9.37 -9.13
C THR A 108 13.71 8.81 -7.89
N GLY A 109 12.97 8.20 -6.97
CA GLY A 109 13.53 7.54 -5.80
C GLY A 109 14.51 6.43 -6.17
N ALA A 110 14.11 5.53 -7.06
CA ALA A 110 14.97 4.45 -7.57
C ALA A 110 16.25 5.00 -8.23
N PHE A 111 16.12 6.01 -9.10
CA PHE A 111 17.26 6.66 -9.75
C PHE A 111 18.22 7.29 -8.74
N LEU A 112 17.72 8.01 -7.73
CA LEU A 112 18.56 8.63 -6.71
C LEU A 112 19.32 7.60 -5.89
N ILE A 113 18.67 6.49 -5.52
CA ILE A 113 19.30 5.40 -4.76
C ILE A 113 20.41 4.74 -5.58
N GLN A 114 20.14 4.49 -6.87
CA GLN A 114 21.15 3.99 -7.80
C GLN A 114 22.33 4.96 -7.94
N ALA A 115 22.07 6.26 -8.08
CA ALA A 115 23.12 7.28 -8.22
C ALA A 115 24.00 7.41 -6.97
N ILE A 116 23.46 7.17 -5.78
CA ILE A 116 24.18 7.23 -4.51
C ILE A 116 24.84 5.86 -4.18
N GLY A 117 24.49 4.79 -4.89
CA GLY A 117 25.04 3.45 -4.70
C GLY A 117 24.55 2.77 -3.42
N VAL A 118 23.31 3.04 -3.00
CA VAL A 118 22.68 2.41 -1.83
C VAL A 118 21.82 1.24 -2.28
N GLU A 119 21.79 0.17 -1.50
CA GLU A 119 20.93 -0.99 -1.76
C GLU A 119 19.52 -0.77 -1.20
N ALA A 120 18.50 -1.05 -2.01
CA ALA A 120 17.10 -1.05 -1.61
C ALA A 120 16.64 -2.49 -1.32
N GLY A 121 15.77 -2.65 -0.31
CA GLY A 121 15.16 -3.95 0.00
C GLY A 121 14.16 -4.35 -1.07
N SER A 122 14.09 -5.64 -1.37
CA SER A 122 13.13 -6.21 -2.34
C SER A 122 11.79 -6.52 -1.67
N ASN A 123 10.74 -6.69 -2.47
CA ASN A 123 9.46 -7.18 -2.00
C ASN A 123 9.44 -8.72 -2.09
N GLN A 124 8.88 -9.42 -1.10
CA GLN A 124 8.71 -10.89 -1.14
C GLN A 124 8.01 -11.38 -2.41
N VAL A 125 7.08 -10.60 -2.95
CA VAL A 125 6.42 -10.89 -4.23
C VAL A 125 7.42 -10.92 -5.39
N THR A 126 8.37 -10.00 -5.43
CA THR A 126 9.41 -9.93 -6.47
C THR A 126 10.37 -11.11 -6.38
N GLU A 127 10.68 -11.60 -5.17
CA GLU A 127 11.48 -12.81 -4.99
C GLU A 127 10.76 -14.04 -5.54
N ILE A 128 9.46 -14.17 -5.28
CA ILE A 128 8.63 -15.24 -5.85
C ILE A 128 8.59 -15.11 -7.38
N ALA A 129 8.44 -13.90 -7.90
CA ALA A 129 8.38 -13.64 -9.34
C ALA A 129 9.70 -13.96 -10.08
N THR A 130 10.84 -14.05 -9.37
CA THR A 130 12.09 -14.52 -9.96
C THR A 130 12.02 -15.99 -10.36
N GLN A 131 11.15 -16.77 -9.71
CA GLN A 131 10.94 -18.19 -9.99
C GLN A 131 9.69 -18.44 -10.85
N ASP A 132 8.67 -17.59 -10.70
CA ASP A 132 7.39 -17.70 -11.41
C ASP A 132 6.83 -16.29 -11.72
N PRO A 133 7.27 -15.65 -12.82
CA PRO A 133 6.86 -14.29 -13.17
C PRO A 133 5.36 -14.12 -13.37
N GLU A 134 4.66 -15.17 -13.78
CA GLU A 134 3.23 -15.19 -14.09
C GLU A 134 2.38 -14.77 -12.89
N VAL A 135 2.89 -14.93 -11.67
CA VAL A 135 2.22 -14.43 -10.46
C VAL A 135 1.97 -12.93 -10.48
N LEU A 136 2.81 -12.16 -11.17
CA LEU A 136 2.66 -10.71 -11.31
C LEU A 136 1.42 -10.34 -12.14
N LEU A 137 1.02 -11.20 -13.10
CA LEU A 137 -0.18 -10.97 -13.91
C LEU A 137 -1.46 -11.05 -13.07
N LEU A 138 -1.48 -11.87 -12.02
CA LEU A 138 -2.58 -11.90 -11.05
C LEU A 138 -2.71 -10.58 -10.29
N LEU A 139 -1.58 -9.94 -10.00
CA LEU A 139 -1.53 -8.73 -9.19
C LEU A 139 -2.04 -7.50 -9.94
N VAL A 140 -2.04 -7.51 -11.27
CA VAL A 140 -2.59 -6.43 -12.10
C VAL A 140 -4.08 -6.20 -11.82
N PRO A 141 -5.00 -7.17 -12.03
CA PRO A 141 -6.40 -6.98 -11.66
C PRO A 141 -6.60 -6.88 -10.14
N ALA A 142 -5.82 -7.61 -9.33
CA ALA A 142 -5.92 -7.50 -7.87
C ALA A 142 -5.58 -6.10 -7.36
N SER A 143 -4.75 -5.34 -8.08
CA SER A 143 -4.41 -3.95 -7.73
C SER A 143 -5.63 -3.04 -7.72
N PHE A 144 -6.59 -3.27 -8.61
CA PHE A 144 -7.82 -2.49 -8.70
C PHE A 144 -8.93 -3.02 -7.80
N LEU A 145 -8.94 -4.31 -7.52
CA LEU A 145 -10.05 -4.97 -6.82
C LEU A 145 -9.83 -5.09 -5.32
N LEU A 146 -8.58 -5.29 -4.88
CA LEU A 146 -8.24 -5.60 -3.50
C LEU A 146 -7.19 -4.63 -2.93
N ILE A 147 -6.03 -4.52 -3.56
CA ILE A 147 -4.89 -3.74 -3.02
C ILE A 147 -5.27 -2.27 -2.89
N GLY A 148 -5.54 -1.59 -4.00
CA GLY A 148 -5.87 -0.16 -4.02
C GLY A 148 -7.08 0.17 -3.14
N PRO A 149 -8.25 -0.48 -3.33
CA PRO A 149 -9.41 -0.20 -2.49
C PRO A 149 -9.21 -0.49 -1.00
N GLY A 150 -8.64 -1.65 -0.65
CA GLY A 150 -8.48 -2.07 0.74
C GLY A 150 -7.49 -1.17 1.50
N GLU A 151 -6.34 -0.90 0.89
CA GLU A 151 -5.32 -0.05 1.48
C GLU A 151 -5.77 1.40 1.58
N GLU A 152 -6.34 1.98 0.52
CA GLU A 152 -6.78 3.38 0.58
C GLU A 152 -7.94 3.57 1.57
N LEU A 153 -8.85 2.59 1.69
CA LEU A 153 -9.93 2.63 2.69
C LEU A 153 -9.38 2.70 4.12
N LEU A 154 -8.38 1.88 4.44
CA LEU A 154 -7.74 1.91 5.76
C LEU A 154 -6.92 3.17 5.96
N PHE A 155 -6.01 3.49 5.03
CA PHE A 155 -5.01 4.53 5.25
C PHE A 155 -5.52 5.93 4.99
N ARG A 156 -6.39 6.16 4.00
CA ARG A 156 -6.93 7.50 3.71
C ARG A 156 -8.28 7.69 4.36
N GLY A 157 -9.15 6.71 4.18
CA GLY A 157 -10.49 6.73 4.77
C GLY A 157 -10.48 6.79 6.29
N VAL A 158 -9.49 6.15 6.95
CA VAL A 158 -9.44 6.08 8.41
C VAL A 158 -8.19 6.72 9.02
N VAL A 159 -6.98 6.23 8.72
CA VAL A 159 -5.74 6.69 9.40
C VAL A 159 -5.49 8.18 9.15
N GLN A 160 -5.50 8.63 7.89
CA GLN A 160 -5.33 10.03 7.50
C GLN A 160 -6.42 10.90 8.10
N ASN A 161 -7.70 10.53 7.91
CA ASN A 161 -8.83 11.29 8.45
C ASN A 161 -8.74 11.43 9.97
N ARG A 162 -8.35 10.37 10.68
CA ARG A 162 -8.21 10.40 12.13
C ARG A 162 -7.15 11.41 12.57
N ILE A 163 -5.97 11.38 11.97
CA ILE A 163 -4.88 12.31 12.28
C ILE A 163 -5.28 13.74 11.91
N ARG A 164 -5.91 13.91 10.74
CA ARG A 164 -6.40 15.18 10.22
C ARG A 164 -7.35 15.90 11.18
N GLU A 165 -8.22 15.18 11.88
CA GLU A 165 -9.14 15.75 12.88
C GLU A 165 -8.41 16.59 13.95
N SER A 166 -7.16 16.23 14.29
CA SER A 166 -6.41 16.87 15.38
C SER A 166 -5.21 17.69 14.92
N PHE A 167 -4.65 17.40 13.74
CA PHE A 167 -3.41 18.01 13.25
C PHE A 167 -3.56 18.73 11.90
N GLY A 168 -4.77 18.75 11.33
CA GLY A 168 -5.05 19.34 10.02
C GLY A 168 -4.62 18.46 8.85
N PRO A 169 -4.96 18.86 7.61
CA PRO A 169 -4.83 18.02 6.42
C PRO A 169 -3.38 17.69 6.07
N VAL A 170 -2.48 18.67 6.15
CA VAL A 170 -1.05 18.48 5.79
C VAL A 170 -0.40 17.41 6.67
N SER A 171 -0.54 17.54 7.99
CA SER A 171 -0.01 16.57 8.95
C SER A 171 -0.71 15.21 8.82
N GLY A 172 -2.02 15.22 8.55
CA GLY A 172 -2.79 13.99 8.28
C GLY A 172 -2.22 13.19 7.12
N ILE A 173 -1.96 13.85 5.99
CA ILE A 173 -1.37 13.23 4.79
C ILE A 173 0.06 12.73 5.08
N ALA A 174 0.90 13.57 5.67
CA ALA A 174 2.30 13.23 5.91
C ALA A 174 2.45 12.05 6.88
N LEU A 175 1.76 12.08 8.03
CA LEU A 175 1.85 11.03 9.04
C LEU A 175 1.18 9.74 8.59
N ALA A 176 0.01 9.80 7.92
CA ALA A 176 -0.59 8.59 7.37
C ALA A 176 0.27 7.97 6.28
N SER A 177 1.00 8.77 5.49
CA SER A 177 1.93 8.26 4.49
C SER A 177 3.16 7.62 5.10
N ALA A 178 3.68 8.18 6.20
CA ALA A 178 4.76 7.55 6.97
C ALA A 178 4.31 6.21 7.57
N ILE A 179 3.11 6.15 8.15
CA ILE A 179 2.55 4.90 8.70
C ILE A 179 2.34 3.86 7.58
N PHE A 180 1.74 4.27 6.46
CA PHE A 180 1.55 3.43 5.27
C PHE A 180 2.88 2.86 4.77
N ALA A 181 3.90 3.70 4.59
CA ALA A 181 5.21 3.21 4.16
C ALA A 181 5.85 2.29 5.21
N ALA A 182 5.76 2.64 6.50
CA ALA A 182 6.36 1.86 7.58
C ALA A 182 5.79 0.44 7.71
N ILE A 183 4.49 0.24 7.50
CA ILE A 183 3.91 -1.12 7.57
C ILE A 183 4.46 -2.05 6.48
N HIS A 184 4.96 -1.51 5.37
CA HIS A 184 5.59 -2.31 4.32
C HIS A 184 6.89 -2.95 4.78
N PHE A 185 7.50 -2.48 5.88
CA PHE A 185 8.73 -3.07 6.42
C PHE A 185 8.63 -4.59 6.44
N VAL A 186 7.56 -5.17 6.99
CA VAL A 186 7.38 -6.63 7.15
C VAL A 186 7.29 -7.39 5.82
N ALA A 187 6.82 -6.75 4.75
CA ALA A 187 6.71 -7.35 3.42
C ALA A 187 8.01 -7.25 2.61
N LEU A 188 8.97 -6.45 3.07
CA LEU A 188 10.27 -6.26 2.45
C LEU A 188 11.32 -7.24 2.99
N THR A 189 12.22 -7.64 2.11
CA THR A 189 13.38 -8.50 2.39
C THR A 189 14.68 -7.69 2.31
N GLY A 190 15.80 -8.36 2.64
CA GLY A 190 17.10 -7.72 2.79
C GLY A 190 17.36 -7.15 4.18
N GLY A 191 18.51 -6.48 4.34
CA GLY A 191 18.93 -5.87 5.59
C GLY A 191 18.00 -4.75 6.07
N ALA A 192 18.02 -4.45 7.37
CA ALA A 192 17.17 -3.40 7.94
C ALA A 192 17.38 -2.03 7.27
N SER A 193 18.63 -1.68 6.94
CA SER A 193 18.96 -0.46 6.19
C SER A 193 18.33 -0.44 4.80
N ALA A 194 18.44 -1.53 4.04
CA ALA A 194 17.87 -1.64 2.69
C ALA A 194 16.34 -1.53 2.71
N ARG A 195 15.68 -2.14 3.71
CA ARG A 195 14.23 -2.01 3.89
C ARG A 195 13.81 -0.57 4.20
N LEU A 196 14.58 0.14 5.03
CA LEU A 196 14.32 1.56 5.32
C LEU A 196 14.48 2.45 4.09
N VAL A 197 15.42 2.13 3.20
CA VAL A 197 15.59 2.82 1.91
C VAL A 197 14.33 2.67 1.07
N THR A 198 13.81 1.46 0.90
CA THR A 198 12.56 1.22 0.15
C THR A 198 11.35 1.92 0.79
N ILE A 199 11.26 1.93 2.13
CA ILE A 199 10.23 2.69 2.84
C ILE A 199 10.31 4.19 2.52
N GLY A 200 11.52 4.74 2.42
CA GLY A 200 11.75 6.10 1.98
C GLY A 200 11.20 6.38 0.59
N ILE A 201 11.33 5.43 -0.34
CA ILE A 201 10.73 5.54 -1.69
C ILE A 201 9.21 5.52 -1.60
N LEU A 202 8.63 4.54 -0.90
CA LEU A 202 7.18 4.32 -0.80
C LEU A 202 6.42 5.48 -0.15
N PHE A 203 7.11 6.26 0.69
CA PHE A 203 6.55 7.47 1.30
C PHE A 203 6.02 8.47 0.26
N PHE A 204 6.74 8.69 -0.84
CA PHE A 204 6.39 9.75 -1.79
C PHE A 204 5.15 9.43 -2.64
N PRO A 205 4.99 8.25 -3.24
CA PRO A 205 3.71 7.84 -3.86
C PRO A 205 2.54 7.93 -2.86
N SER A 206 2.75 7.53 -1.60
CA SER A 206 1.70 7.61 -0.57
C SER A 206 1.25 9.05 -0.30
N LEU A 207 2.15 10.04 -0.36
CA LEU A 207 1.77 11.46 -0.27
C LEU A 207 0.82 11.86 -1.39
N VAL A 208 1.05 11.34 -2.61
CA VAL A 208 0.19 11.61 -3.76
C VAL A 208 -1.20 11.04 -3.53
N PHE A 209 -1.30 9.80 -3.02
CA PHE A 209 -2.59 9.17 -2.75
C PHE A 209 -3.38 9.95 -1.69
N GLY A 210 -2.73 10.32 -0.57
CA GLY A 210 -3.37 11.11 0.49
C GLY A 210 -3.78 12.51 0.04
N THR A 211 -2.96 13.16 -0.79
CA THR A 211 -3.29 14.47 -1.38
C THR A 211 -4.47 14.37 -2.34
N ALA A 212 -4.50 13.35 -3.20
CA ALA A 212 -5.60 13.14 -4.13
C ALA A 212 -6.92 12.91 -3.39
N TYR A 213 -6.90 12.16 -2.29
CA TYR A 213 -8.07 12.00 -1.43
C TYR A 213 -8.55 13.32 -0.83
N GLU A 214 -7.64 14.09 -0.20
CA GLU A 214 -7.99 15.37 0.44
C GLU A 214 -8.57 16.40 -0.56
N LEU A 215 -8.04 16.44 -1.78
CA LEU A 215 -8.49 17.40 -2.80
C LEU A 215 -9.81 17.01 -3.47
N THR A 216 -10.18 15.72 -3.45
CA THR A 216 -11.35 15.23 -4.19
C THR A 216 -12.49 14.76 -3.31
N ASP A 217 -12.25 14.53 -2.01
CA ASP A 217 -13.19 13.92 -1.08
C ASP A 217 -13.83 12.65 -1.69
N ASN A 218 -13.01 11.82 -2.34
CA ASN A 218 -13.49 10.64 -3.03
C ASN A 218 -12.46 9.53 -2.98
N LEU A 219 -12.75 8.46 -2.24
CA LEU A 219 -11.84 7.32 -2.07
C LEU A 219 -11.57 6.54 -3.37
N VAL A 220 -12.46 6.62 -4.35
CA VAL A 220 -12.25 5.96 -5.65
C VAL A 220 -11.08 6.59 -6.40
N VAL A 221 -10.84 7.90 -6.23
CA VAL A 221 -9.73 8.61 -6.88
C VAL A 221 -8.35 8.05 -6.46
N PRO A 222 -7.96 8.05 -5.18
CA PRO A 222 -6.69 7.48 -4.75
C PRO A 222 -6.63 5.97 -4.98
N ALA A 223 -7.75 5.23 -4.86
CA ALA A 223 -7.76 3.80 -5.12
C ALA A 223 -7.44 3.47 -6.59
N LEU A 224 -7.93 4.27 -7.55
CA LEU A 224 -7.59 4.12 -8.96
C LEU A 224 -6.16 4.58 -9.27
N ILE A 225 -5.67 5.65 -8.63
CA ILE A 225 -4.27 6.07 -8.76
C ILE A 225 -3.35 4.94 -8.28
N HIS A 226 -3.60 4.43 -7.08
CA HIS A 226 -2.81 3.38 -6.45
C HIS A 226 -2.92 2.07 -7.23
N GLY A 227 -4.13 1.66 -7.60
CA GLY A 227 -4.34 0.45 -8.41
C GLY A 227 -3.62 0.52 -9.76
N THR A 228 -3.68 1.66 -10.46
CA THR A 228 -2.97 1.85 -11.73
C THR A 228 -1.45 1.89 -11.52
N TYR A 229 -0.98 2.56 -10.47
CA TYR A 229 0.43 2.61 -10.10
C TYR A 229 1.00 1.20 -9.88
N ASN A 230 0.34 0.38 -9.06
CA ASN A 230 0.77 -0.99 -8.80
C ASN A 230 0.67 -1.89 -10.04
N ALA A 231 -0.44 -1.82 -10.77
CA ALA A 231 -0.62 -2.56 -12.01
C ALA A 231 0.49 -2.27 -13.03
N THR A 232 0.89 -1.01 -13.18
CA THR A 232 2.00 -0.63 -14.06
C THR A 232 3.32 -1.22 -13.56
N LEU A 233 3.65 -1.11 -12.27
CA LEU A 233 4.89 -1.67 -11.74
C LEU A 233 4.97 -3.19 -11.86
N PHE A 234 3.87 -3.90 -11.58
CA PHE A 234 3.81 -5.36 -11.77
C PHE A 234 3.94 -5.75 -13.24
N THR A 235 3.35 -4.99 -14.15
CA THR A 235 3.47 -5.24 -15.60
C THR A 235 4.91 -5.01 -16.08
N ILE A 236 5.56 -3.93 -15.63
CA ILE A 236 6.97 -3.64 -15.96
C ILE A 236 7.87 -4.77 -15.43
N ALA A 237 7.68 -5.17 -14.16
CA ALA A 237 8.44 -6.26 -13.56
C ALA A 237 8.25 -7.59 -14.32
N TYR A 238 7.01 -7.93 -14.71
CA TYR A 238 6.73 -9.12 -15.51
C TYR A 238 7.48 -9.11 -16.84
N ILE A 239 7.41 -8.00 -17.58
CA ILE A 239 8.11 -7.85 -18.86
C ILE A 239 9.63 -7.96 -18.64
N ALA A 240 10.15 -7.34 -17.58
CA ALA A 240 11.57 -7.40 -17.23
C ALA A 240 12.03 -8.85 -17.00
N PHE A 241 11.31 -9.62 -16.18
CA PHE A 241 11.63 -11.03 -15.95
C PHE A 241 11.56 -11.86 -17.23
N LYS A 242 10.53 -11.69 -18.06
CA LYS A 242 10.43 -12.40 -19.35
C LYS A 242 11.56 -12.05 -20.32
N VAL A 243 11.99 -10.80 -20.36
CA VAL A 243 13.13 -10.39 -21.19
C VAL A 243 14.43 -11.04 -20.71
N MET A 244 14.64 -11.14 -19.39
CA MET A 244 15.80 -11.82 -18.81
C MET A 244 15.77 -13.34 -19.08
N GLU A 245 14.62 -13.99 -19.00
CA GLU A 245 14.46 -15.41 -19.37
C GLU A 245 14.83 -15.67 -20.84
N MET A 246 14.43 -14.77 -21.75
CA MET A 246 14.70 -14.90 -23.18
C MET A 246 16.16 -14.59 -23.54
N ASN A 247 16.87 -13.77 -22.75
CA ASN A 247 18.25 -13.37 -23.04
C ASN A 247 19.12 -13.42 -21.76
N PRO A 248 19.52 -14.60 -21.28
CA PRO A 248 20.28 -14.74 -20.03
C PRO A 248 21.63 -14.02 -20.04
N ASP A 249 22.25 -13.89 -21.22
CA ASP A 249 23.56 -13.26 -21.43
C ASP A 249 23.46 -11.76 -21.77
N ALA A 250 22.26 -11.24 -22.04
CA ALA A 250 22.07 -9.82 -22.27
C ALA A 250 21.99 -9.12 -20.90
N MET A 251 23.13 -8.59 -20.44
CA MET A 251 23.16 -7.63 -19.34
C MET A 251 22.10 -6.55 -19.59
N PRO A 252 21.00 -6.50 -18.82
CA PRO A 252 20.00 -5.48 -19.04
C PRO A 252 20.57 -4.20 -18.45
N SER A 253 21.16 -3.36 -19.30
CA SER A 253 21.61 -2.01 -18.94
C SER A 253 20.47 -1.07 -18.54
N ILE A 254 19.22 -1.57 -18.52
CA ILE A 254 17.99 -0.80 -18.34
C ILE A 254 17.16 -1.27 -17.13
N LEU A 255 17.46 -2.39 -16.44
CA LEU A 255 16.48 -2.99 -15.51
C LEU A 255 16.87 -3.06 -14.03
N PHE A 256 17.89 -2.32 -13.58
CA PHE A 256 18.09 -2.07 -12.15
C PHE A 256 17.35 -0.80 -11.70
N PHE A 257 16.03 -0.76 -11.95
CA PHE A 257 15.10 0.22 -11.38
C PHE A 257 14.21 -0.45 -10.34
#